data_AF-K9RRP3-F1
#
_entry.id   AF-K9RRP3-F1
#
_cell.length_a   1.000
_cell.length_b   1.000
_cell.length_c   1.000
_cell.angle_alpha   90.00
_cell.angle_beta   90.00
_cell.angle_gamma   90.00
#
_symmetry.space_group_name_H-M   'P 1'
#
loop_
_entity.id
_entity.type
_entity.pdbx_description
1 polymer ?
#
loop_
_entity_poly.entity_id
_entity_poly.type
_entity_poly.pdbx_seq_one_letter_code
_entity_poly.pdbx_strand_id
1 'polypeptide(L)'
;MGQGQPCSKHLQFLILALGLGGSLMGGHDQAWAAPVTILPENVIFVLGTETQGQVIQSNAPSEFGLTVPSLWWAVRQFGQNLVRNWAAYPAANRVGGRVEVYVSGQAWGQLDYLNRYSVSKRMGTAASDFGYNLLVMDSLRTILGAYTCNFQAWPTPLIPGMKDFQGQPVPDFVSGATPVPLQCQVWINPAIPVSVF
;
A
#
# COMPACT_ATOMS: atom_id res chain seq x y z
N MET A 1 -34.25 -33.65 32.98
CA MET A 1 -33.27 -34.00 31.93
C MET A 1 -32.46 -32.75 31.60
N GLY A 2 -31.17 -32.55 31.89
CA GLY A 2 -30.23 -33.02 32.92
C GLY A 2 -29.32 -31.80 33.20
N GLN A 3 -29.19 -31.37 34.46
CA GLN A 3 -27.96 -31.36 35.27
C GLN A 3 -26.61 -31.37 34.52
N GLY A 4 -25.72 -30.43 34.88
CA GLY A 4 -24.27 -30.61 34.76
C GLY A 4 -23.43 -29.35 34.53
N GLN A 5 -23.18 -28.55 35.58
CA GLN A 5 -21.83 -27.97 35.79
C GLN A 5 -20.97 -29.10 36.40
N PRO A 6 -19.62 -29.16 36.21
CA PRO A 6 -18.73 -28.22 36.92
C PRO A 6 -17.30 -28.00 36.32
N CYS A 7 -16.56 -27.11 37.01
CA CYS A 7 -15.11 -27.13 37.35
C CYS A 7 -14.05 -27.33 36.25
N SER A 8 -13.12 -26.38 36.07
CA SER A 8 -11.90 -26.17 36.87
C SER A 8 -10.87 -27.30 36.75
N LYS A 9 -9.72 -27.01 36.13
CA LYS A 9 -8.40 -26.98 36.80
C LYS A 9 -7.27 -26.88 35.78
N HIS A 10 -6.32 -25.99 36.10
CA HIS A 10 -4.92 -26.09 35.72
C HIS A 10 -4.43 -27.54 35.78
N LEU A 11 -3.74 -27.99 34.74
CA LEU A 11 -2.98 -29.22 34.78
C LEU A 11 -1.63 -28.99 34.09
N GLN A 12 -0.67 -28.52 34.87
CA GLN A 12 0.74 -28.75 34.61
C GLN A 12 1.01 -30.25 34.85
N PHE A 13 1.59 -30.93 33.87
CA PHE A 13 2.25 -32.21 34.08
C PHE A 13 3.73 -32.09 33.71
N LEU A 14 4.55 -32.48 34.67
CA LEU A 14 6.00 -32.68 34.60
C LEU A 14 6.37 -33.86 33.70
N ILE A 15 7.41 -33.64 32.88
CA ILE A 15 8.66 -34.42 32.72
C ILE A 15 8.57 -35.96 32.70
N LEU A 16 9.07 -36.59 31.61
CA LEU A 16 10.14 -37.59 31.67
C LEU A 16 10.73 -37.92 30.29
N ALA A 17 12.03 -37.72 30.17
CA ALA A 17 12.86 -38.19 29.07
C ALA A 17 13.15 -39.68 29.21
N LEU A 18 13.21 -40.41 28.09
CA LEU A 18 14.26 -41.37 27.70
C LEU A 18 13.80 -42.16 26.47
N GLY A 19 14.51 -41.96 25.36
CA GLY A 19 14.38 -42.75 24.14
C GLY A 19 15.72 -42.75 23.41
N LEU A 20 16.61 -43.64 23.84
CA LEU A 20 17.81 -44.04 23.12
C LEU A 20 17.40 -44.81 21.86
N GLY A 21 17.94 -44.43 20.70
CA GLY A 21 18.08 -45.33 19.56
C GLY A 21 17.76 -44.72 18.20
N GLY A 22 18.76 -44.69 17.33
CA GLY A 22 18.56 -44.65 15.88
C GLY A 22 19.20 -43.46 15.17
N SER A 23 20.50 -43.55 14.87
CA SER A 23 21.13 -42.70 13.85
C SER A 23 20.64 -43.10 12.47
N LEU A 24 19.84 -42.26 11.80
CA LEU A 24 19.71 -42.27 10.34
C LEU A 24 19.49 -40.84 9.83
N MET A 25 20.52 -40.36 9.12
CA MET A 25 20.46 -39.50 7.94
C MET A 25 19.74 -38.15 8.02
N GLY A 26 20.56 -37.10 8.10
CA GLY A 26 20.66 -36.08 7.05
C GLY A 26 19.35 -35.61 6.43
N GLY A 27 18.73 -34.65 7.10
CA GLY A 27 17.73 -33.76 6.52
C GLY A 27 17.82 -32.45 7.27
N HIS A 28 18.82 -31.62 6.94
CA HIS A 28 18.74 -30.21 7.28
C HIS A 28 17.65 -29.62 6.38
N ASP A 29 16.39 -29.84 6.76
CA ASP A 29 15.29 -29.00 6.31
C ASP A 29 15.54 -27.62 6.91
N GLN A 30 16.40 -26.85 6.25
CA GLN A 30 16.37 -25.42 6.36
C GLN A 30 15.01 -25.01 5.81
N ALA A 31 14.03 -24.96 6.70
CA ALA A 31 12.85 -24.14 6.50
C ALA A 31 13.39 -22.73 6.20
N TRP A 32 13.45 -22.39 4.92
CA TRP A 32 13.57 -21.01 4.47
C TRP A 32 12.36 -20.31 5.07
N ALA A 33 12.55 -19.73 6.25
CA ALA A 33 11.61 -18.75 6.74
C ALA A 33 11.71 -17.61 5.73
N ALA A 34 10.63 -17.40 4.96
CA ALA A 34 10.56 -16.25 4.08
C ALA A 34 10.92 -15.00 4.91
N PRO A 35 11.80 -14.12 4.40
CA PRO A 35 12.21 -12.95 5.15
C PRO A 35 10.96 -12.16 5.57
N VAL A 36 10.78 -12.00 6.89
CA VAL A 36 9.66 -11.22 7.43
C VAL A 36 9.88 -9.78 6.97
N THR A 37 9.04 -9.33 6.04
CA THR A 37 9.06 -7.93 5.62
C THR A 37 8.36 -7.10 6.68
N ILE A 38 9.12 -6.36 7.48
CA ILE A 38 8.55 -5.37 8.39
C ILE A 38 8.14 -4.18 7.53
N LEU A 39 6.84 -3.89 7.49
CA LEU A 39 6.32 -2.69 6.82
C LEU A 39 6.69 -1.46 7.66
N PRO A 40 7.12 -0.35 7.03
CA PRO A 40 7.33 0.91 7.73
C PRO A 40 6.03 1.44 8.36
N GLU A 41 6.15 2.18 9.45
CA GLU A 41 5.01 2.74 10.19
C GLU A 41 4.09 3.60 9.30
N ASN A 42 4.67 4.42 8.43
CA ASN A 42 3.93 5.25 7.47
C ASN A 42 3.11 4.42 6.48
N VAL A 43 3.58 3.22 6.11
CA VAL A 43 2.83 2.31 5.23
C VAL A 43 1.69 1.63 6.00
N ILE A 44 1.95 1.20 7.23
CA ILE A 44 0.91 0.64 8.13
C ILE A 44 -0.19 1.67 8.37
N PHE A 45 0.18 2.93 8.61
CA PHE A 45 -0.77 4.03 8.78
C PHE A 45 -1.69 4.18 7.56
N VAL A 46 -1.14 4.16 6.33
CA VAL A 46 -1.95 4.27 5.10
C VAL A 46 -2.92 3.11 4.92
N LEU A 47 -2.53 1.88 5.31
CA LEU A 47 -3.42 0.72 5.28
C LEU A 47 -4.56 0.85 6.29
N GLY A 48 -4.29 1.44 7.46
CA GLY A 48 -5.26 1.69 8.53
C GLY A 48 -6.14 2.93 8.32
N THR A 49 -5.89 3.74 7.29
CA THR A 49 -6.71 4.93 7.01
C THR A 49 -8.15 4.52 6.68
N GLU A 50 -9.10 5.07 7.43
CA GLU A 50 -10.53 4.93 7.14
C GLU A 50 -10.87 5.63 5.82
N THR A 51 -11.57 4.89 4.95
CA THR A 51 -11.96 5.35 3.62
C THR A 51 -13.47 5.55 3.55
N GLN A 52 -13.92 6.63 2.93
CA GLN A 52 -15.35 6.91 2.70
C GLN A 52 -15.53 7.50 1.31
N GLY A 53 -16.74 7.37 0.75
CA GLY A 53 -17.05 7.84 -0.60
C GLY A 53 -16.90 6.73 -1.62
N GLN A 54 -17.20 7.05 -2.88
CA GLN A 54 -17.14 6.08 -3.96
C GLN A 54 -15.67 5.84 -4.36
N VAL A 55 -15.30 4.55 -4.47
CA VAL A 55 -13.99 4.14 -4.99
C VAL A 55 -13.89 4.53 -6.45
N ILE A 56 -12.80 5.21 -6.78
CA ILE A 56 -12.49 5.65 -8.12
C ILE A 56 -11.60 4.61 -8.78
N GLN A 57 -11.93 4.17 -9.99
CA GLN A 57 -11.19 3.12 -10.68
C GLN A 57 -10.73 3.58 -12.07
N SER A 58 -9.60 3.06 -12.53
CA SER A 58 -9.01 3.47 -13.81
C SER A 58 -9.90 3.21 -15.03
N ASN A 59 -10.77 2.20 -14.95
CA ASN A 59 -11.67 1.75 -16.01
C ASN A 59 -13.08 2.33 -15.91
N ALA A 60 -13.34 3.18 -14.91
CA ALA A 60 -14.63 3.82 -14.71
C ALA A 60 -14.44 5.32 -14.41
N PRO A 61 -13.84 6.09 -15.34
CA PRO A 61 -13.78 7.54 -15.19
C PRO A 61 -15.19 8.14 -15.24
N SER A 62 -15.43 9.23 -14.51
CA SER A 62 -16.70 9.95 -14.56
C SER A 62 -16.86 10.71 -15.88
N GLU A 63 -18.04 10.63 -16.48
CA GLU A 63 -18.44 11.41 -17.67
C GLU A 63 -18.92 12.82 -17.31
N PHE A 64 -19.25 13.08 -16.04
CA PHE A 64 -19.94 14.30 -15.60
C PHE A 64 -19.04 15.26 -14.82
N GLY A 65 -17.80 14.89 -14.49
CA GLY A 65 -16.92 15.73 -13.67
C GLY A 65 -15.52 15.16 -13.50
N LEU A 66 -14.64 15.95 -12.87
CA LEU A 66 -13.25 15.56 -12.64
C LEU A 66 -13.18 14.35 -11.69
N THR A 67 -12.46 13.32 -12.11
CA THR A 67 -12.18 12.14 -11.29
C THR A 67 -10.86 12.37 -10.55
N VAL A 68 -10.91 12.52 -9.22
CA VAL A 68 -9.76 12.93 -8.40
C VAL A 68 -9.32 11.81 -7.44
N PRO A 69 -8.07 11.32 -7.50
CA PRO A 69 -7.02 11.70 -8.44
C PRO A 69 -7.24 11.02 -9.80
N SER A 70 -6.78 11.66 -10.87
CA SER A 70 -6.69 11.03 -12.18
C SER A 70 -5.26 10.61 -12.45
N LEU A 71 -4.97 9.32 -12.31
CA LEU A 71 -3.64 8.77 -12.61
C LEU A 71 -3.47 8.40 -14.08
N TRP A 72 -4.47 8.63 -14.94
CA TRP A 72 -4.45 8.17 -16.33
C TRP A 72 -3.21 8.66 -17.10
N TRP A 73 -2.85 9.94 -16.95
CA TRP A 73 -1.68 10.51 -17.62
C TRP A 73 -0.37 9.95 -17.05
N ALA A 74 -0.26 9.85 -15.72
CA ALA A 74 0.92 9.27 -15.07
C ALA A 74 1.14 7.80 -15.48
N VAL A 75 0.07 7.00 -15.56
CA VAL A 75 0.11 5.63 -16.06
C VAL A 75 0.56 5.59 -17.52
N ARG A 76 0.04 6.47 -18.38
CA ARG A 76 0.43 6.53 -19.79
C ARG A 76 1.92 6.86 -19.96
N GLN A 77 2.47 7.74 -19.14
CA GLN A 77 3.85 8.19 -19.25
C GLN A 77 4.87 7.23 -18.59
N PHE A 78 4.50 6.63 -17.45
CA PHE A 78 5.47 5.93 -16.59
C PHE A 78 5.07 4.50 -16.23
N GLY A 79 3.81 4.14 -16.44
CA GLY A 79 3.24 2.84 -16.07
C GLY A 79 2.94 1.92 -17.26
N GLN A 80 3.26 2.33 -18.50
CA GLN A 80 2.92 1.56 -19.69
C GLN A 80 3.51 0.14 -19.61
N ASN A 81 2.68 -0.88 -19.90
CA ASN A 81 3.01 -2.30 -19.80
C ASN A 81 3.33 -2.84 -18.39
N LEU A 82 3.46 -1.97 -17.39
CA LEU A 82 3.69 -2.33 -15.99
C LEU A 82 2.38 -2.29 -15.18
N VAL A 83 1.70 -1.15 -15.15
CA VAL A 83 0.45 -0.93 -14.43
C VAL A 83 -0.68 -1.64 -15.16
N ARG A 84 -1.50 -2.37 -14.42
CA ARG A 84 -2.67 -3.11 -14.92
C ARG A 84 -3.97 -2.40 -14.59
N ASN A 85 -4.08 -1.85 -13.39
CA ASN A 85 -5.22 -1.06 -12.93
C ASN A 85 -4.77 -0.17 -11.76
N TRP A 86 -5.60 0.80 -11.39
CA TRP A 86 -5.47 1.52 -10.13
C TRP A 86 -6.85 1.83 -9.57
N ALA A 87 -6.91 1.93 -8.24
CA ALA A 87 -8.11 2.33 -7.51
C ALA A 87 -7.75 3.36 -6.45
N ALA A 88 -8.50 4.46 -6.38
CA ALA A 88 -8.36 5.47 -5.34
C ALA A 88 -9.51 5.37 -4.34
N TYR A 89 -9.14 5.39 -3.07
CA TYR A 89 -10.01 5.31 -1.91
C TYR A 89 -9.89 6.63 -1.15
N PRO A 90 -10.89 7.51 -1.25
CA PRO A 90 -10.89 8.78 -0.52
C PRO A 90 -10.90 8.51 1.00
N ALA A 91 -10.18 9.35 1.76
CA ALA A 91 -10.20 9.25 3.22
C ALA A 91 -11.48 9.88 3.78
N ALA A 92 -11.96 9.35 4.90
CA ALA A 92 -13.30 9.67 5.41
C ALA A 92 -13.50 11.14 5.83
N ASN A 93 -12.55 11.68 6.60
CA ASN A 93 -12.70 12.97 7.26
C ASN A 93 -11.54 13.93 7.02
N ARG A 94 -10.62 13.61 6.10
CA ARG A 94 -9.39 14.37 5.86
C ARG A 94 -8.76 14.02 4.51
N VAL A 95 -7.80 14.84 4.08
CA VAL A 95 -6.79 14.45 3.09
C VAL A 95 -5.92 13.31 3.62
N GLY A 96 -5.27 12.57 2.72
CA GLY A 96 -4.51 11.37 3.06
C GLY A 96 -5.25 10.07 2.71
N GLY A 97 -6.14 10.12 1.72
CA GLY A 97 -6.68 8.91 1.08
C GLY A 97 -5.57 8.03 0.51
N ARG A 98 -5.93 6.87 -0.03
CA ARG A 98 -4.93 5.96 -0.64
C ARG A 98 -5.29 5.61 -2.08
N VAL A 99 -4.27 5.56 -2.92
CA VAL A 99 -4.34 4.93 -4.24
C VAL A 99 -3.63 3.59 -4.16
N GLU A 100 -4.30 2.54 -4.60
CA GLU A 100 -3.71 1.24 -4.85
C GLU A 100 -3.44 1.13 -6.35
N VAL A 101 -2.16 1.04 -6.74
CA VAL A 101 -1.74 0.79 -8.12
C VAL A 101 -1.35 -0.67 -8.25
N TYR A 102 -2.08 -1.39 -9.10
CA TYR A 102 -1.86 -2.81 -9.37
C TYR A 102 -0.93 -2.97 -10.57
N VAL A 103 0.20 -3.63 -10.37
CA VAL A 103 1.21 -3.87 -11.41
C VAL A 103 1.30 -5.35 -11.79
N SER A 104 1.83 -5.62 -12.98
CA SER A 104 2.25 -6.97 -13.36
C SER A 104 3.45 -7.39 -12.55
N GLY A 105 3.33 -8.48 -11.79
CA GLY A 105 4.44 -9.05 -11.00
C GLY A 105 5.65 -9.40 -11.86
N GLN A 106 5.45 -9.94 -13.07
CA GLN A 106 6.54 -10.23 -14.00
C GLN A 106 7.26 -8.96 -14.45
N ALA A 107 6.51 -7.94 -14.88
CA ALA A 107 7.11 -6.70 -15.36
C ALA A 107 7.82 -5.95 -14.22
N TRP A 108 7.24 -5.95 -13.01
CA TRP A 108 7.86 -5.37 -11.82
C TRP A 108 9.14 -6.10 -11.40
N GLY A 109 9.13 -7.44 -11.47
CA GLY A 109 10.27 -8.29 -11.15
C GLY A 109 11.49 -8.02 -12.03
N GLN A 110 11.27 -7.61 -13.29
CA GLN A 110 12.32 -7.23 -14.25
C GLN A 110 12.89 -5.82 -14.05
N LEU A 111 12.30 -5.01 -13.16
CA LEU A 111 12.82 -3.70 -12.84
C LEU A 111 13.92 -3.81 -11.79
N ASP A 112 15.03 -3.12 -12.04
CA ASP A 112 16.00 -2.80 -11.00
C ASP A 112 15.40 -1.87 -9.93
N TYR A 113 16.16 -1.67 -8.86
CA TYR A 113 15.76 -0.83 -7.73
C TYR A 113 15.42 0.61 -8.14
N LEU A 114 16.24 1.24 -9.00
CA LEU A 114 16.06 2.64 -9.40
C LEU A 114 14.79 2.82 -10.23
N ASN A 115 14.48 1.86 -11.10
CA ASN A 115 13.27 1.85 -11.90
C ASN A 115 12.02 1.63 -11.03
N ARG A 116 12.06 0.73 -10.04
CA ARG A 116 10.98 0.57 -9.04
C ARG A 116 10.75 1.85 -8.24
N TYR A 117 11.84 2.49 -7.81
CA TYR A 117 11.79 3.77 -7.12
C TYR A 117 11.18 4.86 -8.01
N SER A 118 11.65 4.98 -9.25
CA SER A 118 11.19 6.00 -10.21
C SER A 118 9.69 5.88 -10.49
N VAL A 119 9.18 4.67 -10.76
CA VAL A 119 7.75 4.44 -10.96
C VAL A 119 6.95 4.81 -9.71
N SER A 120 7.37 4.32 -8.54
CA SER A 120 6.68 4.59 -7.27
C SER A 120 6.64 6.08 -6.96
N LYS A 121 7.76 6.79 -7.20
CA LYS A 121 7.87 8.23 -6.99
C LYS A 121 6.98 9.02 -7.96
N ARG A 122 7.06 8.76 -9.27
CA ARG A 122 6.30 9.52 -10.27
C ARG A 122 4.79 9.33 -10.13
N MET A 123 4.37 8.08 -9.91
CA MET A 123 2.96 7.77 -9.64
C MET A 123 2.51 8.39 -8.31
N GLY A 124 3.35 8.27 -7.28
CA GLY A 124 3.10 8.83 -5.97
C GLY A 124 2.94 10.34 -5.97
N THR A 125 3.79 11.06 -6.69
CA THR A 125 3.67 12.52 -6.88
C THR A 125 2.32 12.87 -7.51
N ALA A 126 1.95 12.21 -8.62
CA ALA A 126 0.66 12.47 -9.27
C ALA A 126 -0.56 12.19 -8.36
N ALA A 127 -0.44 11.26 -7.42
CA ALA A 127 -1.48 11.02 -6.41
C ALA A 127 -1.47 12.07 -5.29
N SER A 128 -0.27 12.43 -4.80
CA SER A 128 -0.11 13.36 -3.68
C SER A 128 -0.52 14.78 -3.99
N ASP A 129 -0.45 15.17 -5.27
CA ASP A 129 -0.94 16.45 -5.78
C ASP A 129 -2.41 16.70 -5.38
N PHE A 130 -3.19 15.62 -5.24
CA PHE A 130 -4.60 15.64 -4.83
C PHE A 130 -4.85 15.13 -3.40
N GLY A 131 -3.81 15.01 -2.58
CA GLY A 131 -3.95 14.61 -1.18
C GLY A 131 -4.03 13.10 -0.96
N TYR A 132 -3.47 12.27 -1.85
CA TYR A 132 -3.47 10.82 -1.70
C TYR A 132 -2.06 10.25 -1.47
N ASN A 133 -1.97 9.26 -0.59
CA ASN A 133 -0.86 8.32 -0.53
C ASN A 133 -0.99 7.28 -1.64
N LEU A 134 0.09 6.58 -1.97
CA LEU A 134 0.08 5.54 -2.99
C LEU A 134 0.75 4.26 -2.51
N LEU A 135 0.12 3.14 -2.81
CA LEU A 135 0.64 1.79 -2.60
C LEU A 135 0.78 1.11 -3.96
N VAL A 136 1.94 0.53 -4.23
CA VAL A 136 2.17 -0.32 -5.40
C VAL A 136 1.98 -1.77 -4.96
N MET A 137 1.08 -2.48 -5.63
CA MET A 137 0.70 -3.85 -5.28
C MET A 137 0.77 -4.77 -6.50
N ASP A 138 1.03 -6.05 -6.28
CA ASP A 138 0.79 -7.08 -7.29
C ASP A 138 -0.69 -7.54 -7.31
N SER A 139 -1.01 -8.51 -8.15
CA SER A 139 -2.33 -9.13 -8.22
C SER A 139 -2.74 -9.91 -6.96
N LEU A 140 -1.78 -10.30 -6.11
CA LEU A 140 -2.01 -10.98 -4.84
C LEU A 140 -2.13 -9.99 -3.66
N ARG A 141 -2.13 -8.69 -3.93
CA ARG A 141 -2.14 -7.60 -2.94
C ARG A 141 -0.88 -7.55 -2.07
N THR A 142 0.23 -8.13 -2.53
CA THR A 142 1.54 -7.95 -1.91
C THR A 142 1.98 -6.50 -2.11
N ILE A 143 2.37 -5.80 -1.03
CA ILE A 143 2.87 -4.43 -1.13
C ILE A 143 4.32 -4.46 -1.63
N LEU A 144 4.52 -3.93 -2.82
CA LEU A 144 5.81 -3.89 -3.51
C LEU A 144 6.55 -2.57 -3.27
N GLY A 145 5.79 -1.52 -2.99
CA GLY A 145 6.31 -0.20 -2.66
C GLY A 145 5.19 0.72 -2.19
N ALA A 146 5.59 1.87 -1.66
CA ALA A 146 4.69 2.90 -1.19
C ALA A 146 5.28 4.29 -1.42
N TYR A 147 4.41 5.26 -1.65
CA TYR A 147 4.71 6.67 -1.62
C TYR A 147 3.76 7.34 -0.64
N THR A 148 4.29 7.82 0.47
CA THR A 148 3.46 8.34 1.57
C THR A 148 3.86 9.77 1.88
N CYS A 149 2.88 10.63 2.14
CA CYS A 149 3.11 12.02 2.48
C CYS A 149 2.47 12.38 3.81
N ASN A 150 3.10 13.30 4.53
CA ASN A 150 2.51 13.87 5.74
C ASN A 150 1.57 15.03 5.37
N PHE A 151 0.30 14.71 5.07
CA PHE A 151 -0.72 15.72 4.78
C PHE A 151 -1.21 16.47 6.03
N GLN A 152 -1.00 15.93 7.24
CA GLN A 152 -1.44 16.57 8.49
C GLN A 152 -0.61 17.79 8.87
N ALA A 153 0.65 17.83 8.42
CA ALA A 153 1.52 18.98 8.60
C ALA A 153 1.12 20.20 7.74
N TRP A 154 0.06 20.08 6.94
CA TRP A 154 -0.31 21.03 5.90
C TRP A 154 -1.77 21.46 6.04
N PRO A 155 -2.10 22.75 5.89
CA PRO A 155 -3.47 23.13 5.57
C PRO A 155 -3.86 22.40 4.28
N THR A 156 -5.13 22.06 4.08
CA THR A 156 -5.58 21.47 2.82
C THR A 156 -5.81 22.58 1.80
N PRO A 157 -4.85 22.87 0.90
CA PRO A 157 -5.12 23.79 -0.20
C PRO A 157 -6.21 23.22 -1.09
N LEU A 158 -7.10 24.08 -1.55
CA LEU A 158 -8.21 23.71 -2.43
C LEU A 158 -8.14 24.56 -3.69
N ILE A 159 -8.49 23.98 -4.84
CA ILE A 159 -8.67 24.74 -6.07
C ILE A 159 -9.97 25.55 -5.96
N PRO A 160 -9.93 26.89 -6.00
CA PRO A 160 -11.13 27.71 -5.82
C PRO A 160 -12.22 27.39 -6.85
N GLY A 161 -13.43 27.10 -6.37
CA GLY A 161 -14.60 26.86 -7.22
C GLY A 161 -14.63 25.50 -7.93
N MET A 162 -13.59 24.67 -7.81
CA MET A 162 -13.56 23.34 -8.41
C MET A 162 -14.13 22.29 -7.46
N LYS A 163 -14.96 21.42 -8.02
CA LYS A 163 -15.49 20.23 -7.37
C LYS A 163 -15.20 19.00 -8.23
N ASP A 164 -14.96 17.87 -7.59
CA ASP A 164 -14.87 16.59 -8.27
C ASP A 164 -16.26 16.07 -8.70
N PHE A 165 -16.29 14.91 -9.34
CA PHE A 165 -17.53 14.26 -9.76
C PHE A 165 -18.45 13.85 -8.59
N GLN A 166 -17.93 13.82 -7.36
CA GLN A 166 -18.69 13.55 -6.13
C GLN A 166 -19.18 14.85 -5.46
N GLY A 167 -18.90 16.01 -6.06
CA GLY A 167 -19.25 17.32 -5.53
C GLY A 167 -18.34 17.78 -4.38
N GLN A 168 -17.24 17.09 -4.11
CA GLN A 168 -16.27 17.42 -3.07
C GLN A 168 -15.27 18.46 -3.59
N PRO A 169 -14.78 19.39 -2.74
CA PRO A 169 -13.75 20.33 -3.13
C PRO A 169 -12.43 19.59 -3.45
N VAL A 170 -11.73 20.05 -4.49
CA VAL A 170 -10.52 19.37 -4.99
C VAL A 170 -9.27 19.88 -4.26
N PRO A 171 -8.50 19.02 -3.58
CA PRO A 171 -7.23 19.42 -2.99
C PRO A 171 -6.17 19.74 -4.04
N ASP A 172 -5.27 20.69 -3.73
CA ASP A 172 -4.18 21.11 -4.61
C ASP A 172 -2.87 21.35 -3.86
N PHE A 173 -2.14 20.25 -3.64
CA PHE A 173 -0.84 20.27 -2.99
C PHE A 173 0.31 20.70 -3.94
N VAL A 174 0.00 21.10 -5.18
CA VAL A 174 0.98 21.58 -6.17
C VAL A 174 1.08 23.09 -6.16
N SER A 175 -0.05 23.78 -6.35
CA SER A 175 -0.08 25.24 -6.50
C SER A 175 -0.44 25.98 -5.21
N GLY A 176 -1.12 25.31 -4.28
CA GLY A 176 -1.50 25.87 -2.99
C GLY A 176 -0.53 25.58 -1.84
N ALA A 177 0.59 24.92 -2.09
CA ALA A 177 1.60 24.65 -1.07
C ALA A 177 2.31 25.95 -0.66
N THR A 178 2.30 26.24 0.65
CA THR A 178 3.19 27.20 1.33
C THR A 178 4.67 26.94 0.96
N PRO A 179 5.65 27.81 1.30
CA PRO A 179 7.03 27.71 0.80
C PRO A 179 7.78 26.39 1.10
N VAL A 180 7.21 25.51 1.93
CA VAL A 180 7.82 24.22 2.29
C VAL A 180 7.32 23.13 1.32
N PRO A 181 8.17 22.20 0.86
CA PRO A 181 7.70 21.08 0.04
C PRO A 181 6.91 20.07 0.90
N LEU A 182 5.88 19.46 0.31
CA LEU A 182 5.16 18.34 0.95
C LEU A 182 6.16 17.22 1.32
N GLN A 183 6.14 16.80 2.57
CA GLN A 183 7.08 15.81 3.08
C GLN A 183 6.62 14.40 2.68
N CYS A 184 7.18 13.89 1.60
CA CYS A 184 6.87 12.57 1.07
C CYS A 184 8.07 11.62 1.12
N GLN A 185 7.80 10.34 1.32
CA GLN A 185 8.78 9.27 1.39
C GLN A 185 8.39 8.13 0.46
N VAL A 186 9.40 7.54 -0.19
CA VAL A 186 9.24 6.34 -1.00
C VAL A 186 9.80 5.16 -0.21
N TRP A 187 9.04 4.09 -0.12
CA TRP A 187 9.50 2.81 0.38
C TRP A 187 9.37 1.77 -0.74
N ILE A 188 10.39 0.92 -0.91
CA ILE A 188 10.38 -0.21 -1.83
C ILE A 188 10.61 -1.47 -1.00
N ASN A 189 9.80 -2.50 -1.24
CA ASN A 189 9.88 -3.73 -0.48
C ASN A 189 11.24 -4.43 -0.73
N PRO A 190 12.10 -4.56 0.30
CA PRO A 190 13.43 -5.15 0.14
C PRO A 190 13.40 -6.68 -0.03
N ALA A 191 12.29 -7.35 0.30
CA ALA A 191 12.16 -8.80 0.17
C ALA A 191 11.83 -9.26 -1.26
N ILE A 192 11.50 -8.35 -2.17
CA ILE A 192 11.27 -8.69 -3.58
C ILE A 192 12.61 -8.67 -4.32
N PRO A 193 13.11 -9.81 -4.82
CA PRO A 193 14.38 -9.88 -5.55
C PRO A 193 14.42 -8.83 -6.66
N VAL A 194 15.50 -8.07 -6.72
CA VAL A 194 15.77 -7.15 -7.85
C VAL A 194 16.44 -7.93 -8.96
N SER A 195 16.07 -7.68 -10.20
CA SER A 195 16.84 -8.18 -11.32
C SER A 195 18.19 -7.47 -11.34
N VAL A 196 19.27 -8.23 -11.13
CA VAL A 196 20.65 -7.78 -11.35
C VAL A 196 21.00 -8.04 -12.81
N PHE A 197 20.63 -7.11 -13.69
CA PHE A 197 21.09 -7.09 -15.08
C PHE A 197 21.54 -5.68 -15.43
#